data_AF-A0A378URJ3-F1
#
_entry.id   AF-A0A378URJ3-F1
#
_cell.length_a   1.000
_cell.length_b   1.000
_cell.length_c   1.000
_cell.angle_alpha   90.00
_cell.angle_beta   90.00
_cell.angle_gamma   90.00
#
_symmetry.space_group_name_H-M   'P 1'
#
loop_
_entity.id
_entity.type
_entity.pdbx_description
1 polymer ?
#
loop_
_entity_poly.entity_id
_entity_poly.type
_entity_poly.pdbx_seq_one_letter_code
_entity_poly.pdbx_strand_id
1 'polypeptide(L)'
;MAAAFHHGTETIRIDGGSNPVYTVDGAITAIVGTAPAGAVNELTVCQTKKDFAQFGTQTAKGFTLPDAAHIFTRYGSGIAYVVNVCDPDKHKTAVQGEALTVDTDTLTARTAHIALQPGYTVRDGGTELSEGADYTLDAAAGEIVFKTKPADPAVDYTYTDPAKVTEADILGGFQAATGKRTGLELLTEGFNRFGTDAKIIIVPEYDQTAACAAAMIVLAEKLHAIAYINAPKGTGLSQAMEGRGPSGSINFNTSSDRAQLFYPHVTGLLGLESLATHAAGLRMKTDVENGYWYSISNRELLGVTGVEIGLTARADDPQSETNRLNEKGITTVFNSYGTGYRLWGNRLACFRA
;
A
#
# COMPACT_ATOMS: atom_id res chain seq x y z
N MET A 1 -14.14 13.11 26.55
CA MET A 1 -15.32 12.35 26.97
C MET A 1 -16.55 13.17 26.62
N ALA A 2 -17.39 12.67 25.72
CA ALA A 2 -18.66 13.31 25.38
C ALA A 2 -19.68 13.04 26.51
N ALA A 3 -20.35 14.07 27.00
CA ALA A 3 -21.40 13.92 28.01
C ALA A 3 -22.67 13.31 27.39
N ALA A 4 -23.32 12.39 28.11
CA ALA A 4 -24.43 11.58 27.61
C ALA A 4 -25.76 12.34 27.35
N PHE A 5 -25.85 13.63 27.67
CA PHE A 5 -26.98 14.48 27.29
C PHE A 5 -26.59 15.97 27.33
N HIS A 6 -26.75 16.69 26.20
CA HIS A 6 -26.59 18.13 26.13
C HIS A 6 -27.87 18.78 25.57
N HIS A 7 -28.48 19.67 26.35
CA HIS A 7 -29.56 20.53 25.85
C HIS A 7 -28.95 21.89 25.46
N GLY A 8 -28.81 22.14 24.16
CA GLY A 8 -28.16 23.31 23.59
C GLY A 8 -27.54 23.01 22.22
N THR A 9 -27.06 24.02 21.51
CA THR A 9 -26.32 23.84 20.26
C THR A 9 -24.84 23.64 20.54
N GLU A 10 -24.32 22.45 20.25
CA GLU A 10 -22.89 22.15 20.28
C GLU A 10 -22.28 22.36 18.88
N THR A 11 -21.13 23.01 18.80
CA THR A 11 -20.38 23.13 17.54
C THR A 11 -19.16 22.23 17.61
N ILE A 12 -19.26 21.05 17.00
CA ILE A 12 -18.13 20.12 16.86
C ILE A 12 -17.39 20.50 15.57
N ARG A 13 -16.14 20.94 15.70
CA ARG A 13 -15.27 21.14 14.54
C ARG A 13 -14.71 19.78 14.13
N ILE A 14 -15.40 19.11 13.21
CA ILE A 14 -14.81 17.98 12.49
C ILE A 14 -13.87 18.59 11.47
N ASP A 15 -12.56 18.44 11.66
CA ASP A 15 -11.56 18.79 10.65
C ASP A 15 -11.65 17.78 9.49
N GLY A 16 -12.74 17.84 8.73
CA GLY A 16 -12.92 17.18 7.44
C GLY A 16 -12.43 18.04 6.28
N GLY A 17 -11.53 19.00 6.56
CA GLY A 17 -10.98 19.90 5.56
C GLY A 17 -10.06 19.15 4.61
N SER A 18 -10.33 19.27 3.31
CA SER A 18 -9.38 18.90 2.27
C SER A 18 -8.10 19.71 2.45
N ASN A 19 -7.00 19.07 2.83
CA ASN A 19 -5.69 19.69 2.67
C ASN A 19 -5.48 19.97 1.19
N PRO A 20 -5.10 21.19 0.78
CA PRO A 20 -4.82 21.47 -0.63
C PRO A 20 -3.68 20.58 -1.09
N VAL A 21 -3.95 19.76 -2.11
CA VAL A 21 -2.94 18.95 -2.79
C VAL A 21 -2.42 19.78 -3.95
N TYR A 22 -1.12 20.06 -3.93
CA TYR A 22 -0.45 20.74 -5.03
C TYR A 22 -0.10 19.71 -6.12
N THR A 23 -0.45 19.99 -7.37
CA THR A 23 -0.31 19.07 -8.50
C THR A 23 0.63 19.61 -9.55
N VAL A 24 1.31 18.69 -10.23
CA VAL A 24 2.04 18.93 -11.48
C VAL A 24 1.65 17.78 -12.41
N ASP A 25 1.19 18.08 -13.62
CA ASP A 25 0.66 17.08 -14.57
C ASP A 25 1.69 15.99 -14.97
N GLY A 26 2.98 16.23 -14.72
CA GLY A 26 4.07 15.29 -15.01
C GLY A 26 4.35 14.23 -13.94
N ALA A 27 3.69 14.27 -12.78
CA ALA A 27 4.02 13.46 -11.60
C ALA A 27 2.81 12.64 -11.14
N ILE A 28 2.52 11.55 -11.86
CA ILE A 28 1.46 10.59 -11.50
C ILE A 28 2.08 9.25 -11.12
N THR A 29 1.71 8.73 -9.95
CA THR A 29 2.12 7.40 -9.48
C THR A 29 0.98 6.39 -9.72
N ALA A 30 1.25 5.30 -10.41
CA ALA A 30 0.34 4.16 -10.45
C ALA A 30 0.58 3.24 -9.25
N ILE A 31 -0.50 2.88 -8.55
CA ILE A 31 -0.51 1.94 -7.43
C ILE A 31 -1.48 0.81 -7.80
N VAL A 32 -0.93 -0.39 -7.98
CA VAL A 32 -1.72 -1.60 -8.24
C VAL A 32 -1.63 -2.50 -7.03
N GLY A 33 -2.77 -2.99 -6.54
CA GLY A 33 -2.79 -3.81 -5.33
C GLY A 33 -4.19 -4.30 -4.98
N THR A 34 -4.34 -4.71 -3.72
CA THR A 34 -5.58 -5.26 -3.18
C THR A 34 -6.23 -4.30 -2.21
N ALA A 35 -7.54 -4.18 -2.31
CA ALA A 35 -8.38 -3.41 -1.40
C ALA A 35 -9.62 -4.20 -0.97
N PRO A 36 -10.12 -3.99 0.26
CA PRO A 36 -11.35 -4.60 0.76
C PRO A 36 -12.61 -4.11 0.04
N ALA A 37 -12.54 -2.92 -0.58
CA ALA A 37 -13.65 -2.24 -1.24
C ALA A 37 -13.16 -1.42 -2.44
N GLY A 38 -14.09 -0.80 -3.16
CA GLY A 38 -13.82 0.03 -4.33
C GLY A 38 -13.95 -0.73 -5.65
N ALA A 39 -13.89 0.01 -6.75
CA ALA A 39 -14.07 -0.55 -8.09
C ALA A 39 -12.94 -1.53 -8.44
N VAL A 40 -13.32 -2.73 -8.89
CA VAL A 40 -12.40 -3.82 -9.21
C VAL A 40 -11.99 -3.74 -10.68
N ASN A 41 -10.68 -3.76 -10.94
CA ASN A 41 -10.10 -3.63 -12.27
C ASN A 41 -10.60 -2.38 -13.02
N GLU A 42 -10.73 -1.27 -12.31
CA GLU A 42 -11.04 0.03 -12.87
C GLU A 42 -9.97 1.06 -12.48
N LEU A 43 -9.53 1.84 -13.47
CA LEU A 43 -8.51 2.85 -13.28
C LEU A 43 -9.14 4.06 -12.59
N THR A 44 -8.77 4.28 -11.33
CA THR A 44 -9.36 5.34 -10.49
C THR A 44 -8.31 6.39 -10.15
N VAL A 45 -8.62 7.66 -10.40
CA VAL A 45 -7.75 8.78 -10.03
C VAL A 45 -7.98 9.15 -8.57
N CYS A 46 -6.92 9.14 -7.76
CA CYS A 46 -6.95 9.52 -6.35
C CYS A 46 -5.97 10.66 -6.09
N GLN A 47 -6.42 11.68 -5.37
CA GLN A 47 -5.58 12.83 -5.01
C GLN A 47 -5.60 13.07 -3.49
N THR A 48 -6.80 13.01 -2.91
CA THR A 48 -7.02 13.29 -1.51
C THR A 48 -7.16 12.01 -0.71
N LYS A 49 -6.97 12.09 0.62
CA LYS A 49 -7.24 10.97 1.53
C LYS A 49 -8.66 10.42 1.39
N LYS A 50 -9.63 11.27 1.04
CA LYS A 50 -11.02 10.87 0.80
C LYS A 50 -11.16 9.99 -0.43
N ASP A 51 -10.42 10.29 -1.51
CA ASP A 51 -10.43 9.47 -2.71
C ASP A 51 -9.82 8.10 -2.42
N PHE A 52 -8.73 8.04 -1.66
CA PHE A 52 -8.14 6.76 -1.26
C PHE A 52 -9.03 5.96 -0.31
N ALA A 53 -9.83 6.62 0.54
CA ALA A 53 -10.71 5.98 1.51
C ALA A 53 -11.79 5.07 0.86
N GLN A 54 -12.11 5.27 -0.44
CA GLN A 54 -13.01 4.38 -1.17
C GLN A 54 -12.48 2.95 -1.29
N PHE A 55 -11.16 2.78 -1.21
CA PHE A 55 -10.47 1.49 -1.20
C PHE A 55 -10.30 0.92 0.21
N GLY A 56 -10.94 1.53 1.22
CA GLY A 56 -10.82 1.13 2.62
C GLY A 56 -9.85 2.00 3.40
N THR A 57 -10.15 2.17 4.69
CA THR A 57 -9.36 2.97 5.63
C THR A 57 -8.60 2.13 6.65
N GLN A 58 -8.89 0.82 6.70
CA GLN A 58 -8.27 -0.10 7.64
C GLN A 58 -6.91 -0.56 7.12
N THR A 59 -5.85 -0.19 7.83
CA THR A 59 -4.46 -0.51 7.47
C THR A 59 -3.92 -1.69 8.29
N ALA A 60 -2.86 -2.34 7.81
CA ALA A 60 -2.20 -3.50 8.39
C ALA A 60 -3.14 -4.70 8.58
N LYS A 61 -4.07 -4.87 7.64
CA LYS A 61 -5.07 -5.97 7.63
C LYS A 61 -4.92 -6.92 6.44
N GLY A 62 -3.74 -6.90 5.78
CA GLY A 62 -3.40 -7.76 4.65
C GLY A 62 -3.74 -7.19 3.27
N PHE A 63 -4.41 -6.04 3.20
CA PHE A 63 -4.70 -5.34 1.95
C PHE A 63 -3.61 -4.30 1.64
N THR A 64 -3.10 -4.31 0.41
CA THR A 64 -1.92 -3.51 0.07
C THR A 64 -2.23 -2.07 -0.31
N LEU A 65 -3.41 -1.79 -0.86
CA LEU A 65 -3.79 -0.44 -1.27
C LEU A 65 -4.05 0.52 -0.10
N PRO A 66 -4.81 0.15 0.96
CA PRO A 66 -4.95 1.01 2.14
C PRO A 66 -3.62 1.35 2.79
N ASP A 67 -2.72 0.37 2.88
CA ASP A 67 -1.39 0.55 3.47
C ASP A 67 -0.52 1.48 2.62
N ALA A 68 -0.52 1.27 1.30
CA ALA A 68 0.22 2.11 0.37
C ALA A 68 -0.34 3.54 0.33
N ALA A 69 -1.65 3.72 0.35
CA ALA A 69 -2.30 5.01 0.43
C ALA A 69 -1.96 5.74 1.73
N HIS A 70 -1.92 5.02 2.85
CA HIS A 70 -1.55 5.58 4.14
C HIS A 70 -0.08 6.02 4.18
N ILE A 71 0.83 5.38 3.45
CA ILE A 71 2.22 5.83 3.29
C ILE A 71 2.29 7.02 2.32
N PHE A 72 1.73 6.87 1.11
CA PHE A 72 1.81 7.83 0.02
C PHE A 72 1.24 9.19 0.42
N THR A 73 0.08 9.21 1.10
CA THR A 73 -0.59 10.46 1.50
C THR A 73 0.12 11.21 2.64
N ARG A 74 1.13 10.64 3.32
CA ARG A 74 1.96 11.36 4.32
C ARG A 74 2.79 12.47 3.68
N TYR A 75 3.16 12.28 2.42
CA TYR A 75 3.93 13.25 1.67
C TYR A 75 3.09 14.45 1.18
N GLY A 76 1.75 14.34 1.24
CA GLY A 76 0.83 15.45 1.03
C GLY A 76 0.88 16.07 -0.38
N SER A 77 1.28 15.30 -1.39
CA SER A 77 1.48 15.80 -2.76
C SER A 77 1.24 14.71 -3.79
N GLY A 78 0.83 15.11 -4.99
CA GLY A 78 0.74 14.24 -6.17
C GLY A 78 -0.63 13.61 -6.40
N ILE A 79 -0.73 12.98 -7.56
CA ILE A 79 -1.91 12.25 -8.04
C ILE A 79 -1.51 10.78 -8.17
N ALA A 80 -2.43 9.88 -7.83
CA ALA A 80 -2.25 8.46 -8.04
C ALA A 80 -3.32 7.88 -8.97
N TYR A 81 -2.90 6.95 -9.82
CA TYR A 81 -3.81 6.02 -10.48
C TYR A 81 -3.85 4.74 -9.66
N VAL A 82 -5.01 4.42 -9.12
CA VAL A 82 -5.22 3.26 -8.25
C VAL A 82 -6.00 2.20 -9.00
N VAL A 83 -5.50 0.96 -8.95
CA VAL A 83 -6.18 -0.23 -9.50
C VAL A 83 -6.30 -1.27 -8.40
N ASN A 84 -7.54 -1.56 -7.98
CA ASN A 84 -7.84 -2.69 -7.11
C ASN A 84 -8.05 -3.95 -7.94
N VAL A 85 -7.26 -5.00 -7.69
CA VAL A 85 -7.44 -6.30 -8.36
C VAL A 85 -8.24 -7.30 -7.53
N CYS A 86 -8.51 -6.99 -6.26
CA CYS A 86 -9.22 -7.87 -5.36
C CYS A 86 -10.73 -7.85 -5.67
N ASP A 87 -11.16 -8.85 -6.44
CA ASP A 87 -12.55 -9.15 -6.78
C ASP A 87 -13.28 -9.87 -5.61
N PRO A 88 -14.28 -9.25 -4.95
CA PRO A 88 -15.03 -9.87 -3.85
C PRO A 88 -15.78 -11.15 -4.26
N ASP A 89 -16.16 -11.30 -5.53
CA ASP A 89 -16.90 -12.49 -5.97
C ASP A 89 -16.00 -13.72 -6.08
N LYS A 90 -14.71 -13.51 -6.39
CA LYS A 90 -13.70 -14.56 -6.58
C LYS A 90 -12.84 -14.79 -5.34
N HIS A 91 -12.38 -13.71 -4.72
CA HIS A 91 -11.44 -13.74 -3.61
C HIS A 91 -12.19 -13.67 -2.28
N LYS A 92 -12.91 -14.74 -1.95
CA LYS A 92 -13.71 -14.81 -0.71
C LYS A 92 -13.53 -16.11 0.03
N THR A 93 -13.60 -16.02 1.35
CA THR A 93 -13.51 -17.17 2.26
C THR A 93 -14.65 -17.10 3.27
N ALA A 94 -15.32 -18.23 3.50
CA ALA A 94 -16.38 -18.35 4.48
C ALA A 94 -15.81 -18.86 5.81
N VAL A 95 -16.20 -18.22 6.90
CA VAL A 95 -15.88 -18.61 8.28
C VAL A 95 -17.21 -18.94 8.96
N GLN A 96 -17.23 -20.05 9.68
CA GLN A 96 -18.40 -20.50 10.44
C GLN A 96 -18.02 -20.69 11.90
N GLY A 97 -18.92 -20.25 12.79
CA GLY A 97 -18.82 -20.44 14.23
C GLY A 97 -17.63 -19.73 14.85
N GLU A 98 -17.25 -18.55 14.34
CA GLU A 98 -16.18 -17.78 14.99
C GLU A 98 -16.70 -17.26 16.33
N ALA A 99 -16.10 -17.71 17.43
CA ALA A 99 -16.41 -17.23 18.77
C ALA A 99 -15.90 -15.80 18.97
N LEU A 100 -16.79 -14.91 19.37
CA LEU A 100 -16.50 -13.49 19.55
C LEU A 100 -16.08 -13.21 20.98
N THR A 101 -14.90 -12.59 21.15
CA THR A 101 -14.50 -12.07 22.47
C THR A 101 -15.05 -10.66 22.63
N VAL A 102 -15.97 -10.49 23.58
CA VAL A 102 -16.65 -9.21 23.83
C VAL A 102 -15.91 -8.44 24.91
N ASP A 103 -15.59 -7.18 24.62
CA ASP A 103 -15.11 -6.24 25.62
C ASP A 103 -16.23 -5.90 26.62
N THR A 104 -15.99 -6.09 27.91
CA THR A 104 -17.00 -5.91 28.96
C THR A 104 -17.43 -4.47 29.17
N ASP A 105 -16.61 -3.50 28.76
CA ASP A 105 -16.84 -2.08 29.02
C ASP A 105 -17.54 -1.40 27.83
N THR A 106 -17.23 -1.83 26.60
CA THR A 106 -17.79 -1.23 25.38
C THR A 106 -18.86 -2.10 24.71
N LEU A 107 -19.03 -3.36 25.15
CA LEU A 107 -19.88 -4.37 24.51
C LEU A 107 -19.54 -4.58 23.02
N THR A 108 -18.29 -4.32 22.64
CA THR A 108 -17.82 -4.51 21.27
C THR A 108 -17.07 -5.83 21.14
N ALA A 109 -17.29 -6.52 20.03
CA ALA A 109 -16.45 -7.63 19.58
C ALA A 109 -15.90 -7.33 18.20
N ARG A 110 -14.78 -7.95 17.85
CA ARG A 110 -14.16 -7.85 16.52
C ARG A 110 -13.98 -9.23 15.93
N THR A 111 -14.32 -9.37 14.65
CA THR A 111 -13.98 -10.55 13.87
C THR A 111 -12.47 -10.60 13.60
N ALA A 112 -11.95 -11.81 13.42
CA ALA A 112 -10.56 -12.05 13.05
C ALA A 112 -10.21 -11.40 11.70
N HIS A 113 -11.16 -11.39 10.77
CA HIS A 113 -11.03 -10.82 9.44
C HIS A 113 -11.94 -9.61 9.24
N ILE A 114 -11.46 -8.64 8.47
CA ILE A 114 -12.22 -7.45 8.06
C ILE A 114 -12.88 -7.67 6.70
N ALA A 115 -13.59 -6.65 6.18
CA ALA A 115 -14.19 -6.69 4.84
C ALA A 115 -15.23 -7.81 4.67
N LEU A 116 -16.19 -7.82 5.60
CA LEU A 116 -17.31 -8.75 5.61
C LEU A 116 -18.22 -8.48 4.42
N GLN A 117 -18.63 -9.55 3.74
CA GLN A 117 -19.62 -9.52 2.67
C GLN A 117 -21.04 -9.58 3.26
N PRO A 118 -22.06 -9.07 2.53
CA PRO A 118 -23.45 -9.20 2.94
C PRO A 118 -23.84 -10.68 3.16
N GLY A 119 -24.66 -10.95 4.19
CA GLY A 119 -25.13 -12.30 4.51
C GLY A 119 -24.45 -12.96 5.73
N TYR A 120 -23.97 -12.16 6.67
CA TYR A 120 -23.47 -12.64 7.97
C TYR A 120 -24.63 -12.99 8.92
N THR A 121 -24.39 -13.95 9.81
CA THR A 121 -25.34 -14.32 10.87
C THR A 121 -24.63 -14.34 12.22
N VAL A 122 -25.07 -13.49 13.14
CA VAL A 122 -24.57 -13.44 14.52
C VAL A 122 -25.51 -14.25 15.41
N ARG A 123 -24.96 -15.08 16.29
CA ARG A 123 -25.68 -15.91 17.25
C ARG A 123 -25.20 -15.64 18.66
N ASP A 124 -26.06 -15.84 19.65
CA ASP A 124 -25.71 -15.91 21.07
C ASP A 124 -26.28 -17.20 21.67
N GLY A 125 -25.42 -18.10 22.14
CA GLY A 125 -25.83 -19.40 22.69
C GLY A 125 -26.68 -20.25 21.73
N GLY A 126 -26.49 -20.07 20.42
CA GLY A 126 -27.25 -20.75 19.35
C GLY A 126 -28.50 -20.02 18.85
N THR A 127 -28.89 -18.89 19.45
CA THR A 127 -30.02 -18.06 18.99
C THR A 127 -29.52 -16.99 18.01
N GLU A 128 -30.15 -16.86 16.84
CA GLU A 128 -29.81 -15.81 15.87
C GLU A 128 -30.26 -14.43 16.36
N LEU A 129 -29.34 -13.47 16.33
CA LEU A 129 -29.57 -12.08 16.71
C LEU A 129 -29.93 -11.26 15.46
N SER A 130 -30.72 -10.19 15.66
CA SER A 130 -31.14 -9.30 14.58
C SER A 130 -30.32 -8.01 14.55
N GLU A 131 -29.78 -7.68 13.38
CA GLU A 131 -29.06 -6.41 13.16
C GLU A 131 -30.00 -5.20 13.35
N GLY A 132 -29.51 -4.18 14.03
CA GLY A 132 -30.26 -2.97 14.39
C GLY A 132 -31.17 -3.13 15.61
N ALA A 133 -31.60 -4.35 15.94
CA ALA A 133 -32.35 -4.64 17.16
C ALA A 133 -31.41 -5.00 18.32
N ASP A 134 -30.52 -5.98 18.11
CA ASP A 134 -29.69 -6.59 19.15
C ASP A 134 -28.21 -6.20 19.04
N TYR A 135 -27.72 -5.98 17.82
CA TYR A 135 -26.36 -5.54 17.54
C TYR A 135 -26.29 -4.61 16.34
N THR A 136 -25.19 -3.87 16.21
CA THR A 136 -24.82 -3.14 14.98
C THR A 136 -23.47 -3.62 14.49
N LEU A 137 -23.30 -3.80 13.18
CA LEU A 137 -22.08 -4.33 12.59
C LEU A 137 -21.49 -3.33 11.58
N ASP A 138 -20.19 -3.04 11.72
CA ASP A 138 -19.39 -2.37 10.69
C ASP A 138 -18.68 -3.42 9.85
N ALA A 139 -19.18 -3.65 8.64
CA ALA A 139 -18.67 -4.68 7.73
C ALA A 139 -17.25 -4.38 7.24
N ALA A 140 -16.87 -3.11 7.13
CA ALA A 140 -15.54 -2.71 6.69
C ALA A 140 -14.50 -2.96 7.79
N ALA A 141 -14.84 -2.68 9.05
CA ALA A 141 -13.96 -2.87 10.19
C ALA A 141 -14.04 -4.28 10.82
N GLY A 142 -15.10 -5.04 10.55
CA GLY A 142 -15.39 -6.29 11.25
C GLY A 142 -15.79 -6.09 12.72
N GLU A 143 -16.31 -4.90 13.06
CA GLU A 143 -16.65 -4.55 14.45
C GLU A 143 -18.15 -4.74 14.70
N ILE A 144 -18.48 -5.42 15.79
CA ILE A 144 -19.84 -5.73 16.21
C ILE A 144 -20.07 -5.10 17.57
N VAL A 145 -21.07 -4.23 17.69
CA VAL A 145 -21.46 -3.60 18.94
C VAL A 145 -22.78 -4.20 19.40
N PHE A 146 -22.77 -4.89 20.53
CA PHE A 146 -23.96 -5.48 21.12
C PHE A 146 -24.68 -4.47 22.01
N LYS A 147 -26.02 -4.43 21.95
CA LYS A 147 -26.81 -3.55 22.83
C LYS A 147 -26.95 -4.09 24.25
N THR A 148 -26.97 -5.41 24.38
CA THR A 148 -27.04 -6.13 25.65
C THR A 148 -25.85 -7.07 25.76
N LYS A 149 -25.36 -7.32 26.98
CA LYS A 149 -24.24 -8.22 27.20
C LYS A 149 -24.59 -9.64 26.69
N PRO A 150 -23.93 -10.15 25.64
CA PRO A 150 -24.13 -11.52 25.16
C PRO A 150 -23.45 -12.52 26.09
N ALA A 151 -23.90 -13.78 26.07
CA ALA A 151 -23.36 -14.83 26.93
C ALA A 151 -22.27 -15.67 26.22
N ASP A 152 -22.55 -16.09 24.99
CA ASP A 152 -21.69 -16.91 24.12
C ASP A 152 -21.91 -16.50 22.65
N PRO A 153 -21.41 -15.33 22.23
CA PRO A 153 -21.63 -14.84 20.88
C PRO A 153 -20.71 -15.53 19.86
N ALA A 154 -21.29 -15.94 18.74
CA ALA A 154 -20.59 -16.49 17.59
C ALA A 154 -21.08 -15.84 16.29
N VAL A 155 -20.25 -15.82 15.25
CA VAL A 155 -20.62 -15.26 13.94
C VAL A 155 -20.22 -16.18 12.79
N ASP A 156 -21.14 -16.32 11.84
CA ASP A 156 -20.86 -16.89 10.52
C ASP A 156 -20.79 -15.74 9.52
N TYR A 157 -19.76 -15.71 8.69
CA TYR A 157 -19.60 -14.66 7.69
C TYR A 157 -18.76 -15.11 6.51
N THR A 158 -18.91 -14.41 5.39
CA THR A 158 -17.98 -14.49 4.27
C THR A 158 -17.21 -13.18 4.22
N TYR A 159 -15.89 -13.23 4.08
CA TYR A 159 -15.06 -12.03 3.95
C TYR A 159 -14.29 -12.05 2.64
N THR A 160 -13.93 -10.84 2.18
CA THR A 160 -13.03 -10.66 1.03
C THR A 160 -11.60 -10.99 1.48
N ASP A 161 -11.02 -12.04 0.91
CA ASP A 161 -9.75 -12.62 1.35
C ASP A 161 -8.61 -12.20 0.41
N PRO A 162 -7.71 -11.29 0.84
CA PRO A 162 -6.60 -10.86 0.00
C PRO A 162 -5.58 -11.97 -0.27
N ALA A 163 -5.52 -13.02 0.55
CA ALA A 163 -4.58 -14.13 0.35
C ALA A 163 -4.94 -15.01 -0.86
N LYS A 164 -6.18 -14.92 -1.36
CA LYS A 164 -6.62 -15.60 -2.58
C LYS A 164 -6.25 -14.87 -3.86
N VAL A 165 -5.82 -13.61 -3.78
CA VAL A 165 -5.38 -12.85 -4.95
C VAL A 165 -4.06 -13.42 -5.43
N THR A 166 -4.03 -13.84 -6.69
CA THR A 166 -2.82 -14.42 -7.28
C THR A 166 -1.98 -13.36 -7.98
N GLU A 167 -0.70 -13.67 -8.20
CA GLU A 167 0.16 -12.79 -9.00
C GLU A 167 -0.39 -12.59 -10.42
N ALA A 168 -1.10 -13.57 -10.99
CA ALA A 168 -1.74 -13.44 -12.29
C ALA A 168 -2.85 -12.36 -12.31
N ASP A 169 -3.56 -12.16 -11.20
CA ASP A 169 -4.58 -11.10 -11.08
C ASP A 169 -3.94 -9.70 -11.04
N ILE A 170 -2.77 -9.59 -10.41
CA ILE A 170 -1.96 -8.36 -10.34
C ILE A 170 -1.38 -8.01 -11.72
N LEU A 171 -0.78 -8.99 -12.39
CA LEU A 171 -0.28 -8.82 -13.75
C LEU A 171 -1.42 -8.44 -14.71
N GLY A 172 -2.53 -9.18 -14.59
CA GLY A 172 -3.72 -9.00 -15.40
C GLY A 172 -3.45 -9.21 -16.89
N GLY A 173 -4.29 -8.61 -17.72
CA GLY A 173 -4.15 -8.68 -19.17
C GLY A 173 -5.36 -8.16 -19.92
N PHE A 174 -5.31 -8.25 -21.25
CA PHE A 174 -6.44 -7.92 -22.11
C PHE A 174 -7.39 -9.11 -22.24
N GLN A 175 -8.65 -8.92 -21.88
CA GLN A 175 -9.68 -9.93 -22.00
C GLN A 175 -10.46 -9.73 -23.31
N ALA A 176 -10.18 -10.57 -24.32
CA ALA A 176 -10.80 -10.47 -25.64
C ALA A 176 -12.34 -10.55 -25.61
N ALA A 177 -12.91 -11.31 -24.67
CA ALA A 177 -14.36 -11.50 -24.55
C ALA A 177 -15.10 -10.23 -24.08
N THR A 178 -14.47 -9.41 -23.23
CA THR A 178 -15.08 -8.21 -22.65
C THR A 178 -14.51 -6.92 -23.23
N GLY A 179 -13.38 -7.01 -23.95
CA GLY A 179 -12.60 -5.86 -24.40
C GLY A 179 -11.93 -5.08 -23.27
N LYS A 180 -11.99 -5.57 -22.01
CA LYS A 180 -11.45 -4.88 -20.83
C LYS A 180 -10.02 -5.31 -20.54
N ARG A 181 -9.25 -4.42 -19.94
CA ARG A 181 -7.92 -4.69 -19.37
C ARG A 181 -8.02 -4.84 -17.86
N THR A 182 -7.15 -5.65 -17.27
CA THR A 182 -7.09 -5.88 -15.81
C THR A 182 -5.66 -5.73 -15.30
N GLY A 183 -5.51 -5.59 -13.97
CA GLY A 183 -4.21 -5.51 -13.31
C GLY A 183 -3.31 -4.39 -13.85
N LEU A 184 -2.02 -4.69 -14.00
CA LEU A 184 -1.03 -3.76 -14.53
C LEU A 184 -1.34 -3.26 -15.95
N GLU A 185 -1.86 -4.11 -16.84
CA GLU A 185 -2.13 -3.72 -18.23
C GLU A 185 -3.21 -2.62 -18.33
N LEU A 186 -4.04 -2.44 -17.29
CA LEU A 186 -5.04 -1.37 -17.22
C LEU A 186 -4.41 0.03 -17.18
N LEU A 187 -3.18 0.18 -16.69
CA LEU A 187 -2.48 1.46 -16.65
C LEU A 187 -2.24 2.06 -18.04
N THR A 188 -2.28 1.23 -19.09
CA THR A 188 -2.16 1.68 -20.50
C THR A 188 -3.36 2.48 -20.97
N GLU A 189 -4.47 2.46 -20.23
CA GLU A 189 -5.65 3.28 -20.53
C GLU A 189 -5.57 4.69 -19.92
N GLY A 190 -4.52 4.99 -19.14
CA GLY A 190 -4.33 6.28 -18.48
C GLY A 190 -4.44 7.47 -19.44
N PHE A 191 -3.66 7.48 -20.53
CA PHE A 191 -3.74 8.53 -21.54
C PHE A 191 -5.13 8.68 -22.16
N ASN A 192 -5.77 7.57 -22.56
CA ASN A 192 -7.07 7.61 -23.23
C ASN A 192 -8.20 8.09 -22.31
N ARG A 193 -8.14 7.75 -21.02
CA ARG A 193 -9.18 8.10 -20.05
C ARG A 193 -8.98 9.48 -19.45
N PHE A 194 -7.73 9.87 -19.19
CA PHE A 194 -7.39 11.02 -18.34
C PHE A 194 -6.41 11.99 -18.98
N GLY A 195 -5.91 11.71 -20.20
CA GLY A 195 -5.00 12.59 -20.94
C GLY A 195 -3.53 12.48 -20.54
N THR A 196 -3.20 11.67 -19.51
CA THR A 196 -1.84 11.51 -19.00
C THR A 196 -1.57 10.08 -18.55
N ASP A 197 -0.35 9.59 -18.78
CA ASP A 197 0.13 8.29 -18.27
C ASP A 197 0.81 8.42 -16.92
N ALA A 198 0.76 7.35 -16.13
CA ALA A 198 1.58 7.23 -14.92
C ALA A 198 3.07 7.26 -15.28
N LYS A 199 3.87 7.93 -14.43
CA LYS A 199 5.33 8.06 -14.59
C LYS A 199 6.12 7.29 -13.53
N ILE A 200 5.45 6.82 -12.49
CA ILE A 200 5.99 5.87 -11.50
C ILE A 200 5.00 4.73 -11.38
N ILE A 201 5.51 3.50 -11.26
CA ILE A 201 4.68 2.32 -11.02
C ILE A 201 5.16 1.65 -9.74
N ILE A 202 4.25 1.45 -8.79
CA ILE A 202 4.45 0.65 -7.58
C ILE A 202 3.41 -0.45 -7.48
N VAL A 203 3.85 -1.63 -7.04
CA VAL A 203 2.98 -2.78 -6.77
C VAL A 203 3.33 -3.34 -5.38
N PRO A 204 2.88 -2.67 -4.30
CA PRO A 204 3.31 -2.98 -2.94
C PRO A 204 3.03 -4.43 -2.56
N GLU A 205 4.03 -5.09 -1.93
CA GLU A 205 4.04 -6.51 -1.51
C GLU A 205 4.07 -7.55 -2.63
N TYR A 206 3.73 -7.20 -3.86
CA TYR A 206 3.80 -8.13 -5.01
C TYR A 206 5.07 -7.92 -5.83
N ASP A 207 5.74 -6.78 -5.71
CA ASP A 207 7.00 -6.46 -6.37
C ASP A 207 8.16 -7.35 -5.92
N GLN A 208 8.01 -8.11 -4.83
CA GLN A 208 9.02 -9.04 -4.29
C GLN A 208 9.35 -10.24 -5.20
N THR A 209 8.50 -10.57 -6.17
CA THR A 209 8.72 -11.68 -7.11
C THR A 209 9.46 -11.19 -8.36
N ALA A 210 10.30 -12.06 -8.95
CA ALA A 210 10.98 -11.72 -10.19
C ALA A 210 10.03 -11.55 -11.39
N ALA A 211 8.90 -12.27 -11.40
CA ALA A 211 7.90 -12.20 -12.47
C ALA A 211 7.14 -10.86 -12.44
N CYS A 212 6.62 -10.44 -11.28
CA CYS A 212 5.99 -9.13 -11.13
C CYS A 212 6.98 -7.99 -11.44
N ALA A 213 8.20 -8.04 -10.89
CA ALA A 213 9.24 -7.07 -11.18
C ALA A 213 9.54 -6.95 -12.69
N ALA A 214 9.67 -8.06 -13.41
CA ALA A 214 9.88 -8.05 -14.85
C ALA A 214 8.68 -7.45 -15.61
N ALA A 215 7.46 -7.78 -15.22
CA ALA A 215 6.25 -7.24 -15.85
C ALA A 215 6.09 -5.73 -15.59
N MET A 216 6.41 -5.25 -14.38
CA MET A 216 6.44 -3.82 -14.05
C MET A 216 7.43 -3.08 -14.97
N ILE A 217 8.60 -3.66 -15.23
CA ILE A 217 9.62 -3.07 -16.11
C ILE A 217 9.13 -3.00 -17.56
N VAL A 218 8.52 -4.07 -18.08
CA VAL A 218 7.97 -4.09 -19.44
C VAL A 218 6.90 -3.02 -19.62
N LEU A 219 6.02 -2.87 -18.63
CA LEU A 219 5.00 -1.83 -18.67
C LEU A 219 5.60 -0.42 -18.50
N ALA A 220 6.60 -0.27 -17.64
CA ALA A 220 7.29 0.99 -17.45
C ALA A 220 7.96 1.48 -18.75
N GLU A 221 8.54 0.57 -19.54
CA GLU A 221 9.08 0.91 -20.87
C GLU A 221 7.99 1.41 -21.82
N LYS A 222 6.83 0.73 -21.84
CA LYS A 222 5.68 1.11 -22.68
C LYS A 222 5.09 2.47 -22.33
N LEU A 223 5.04 2.83 -21.05
CA LEU A 223 4.47 4.09 -20.55
C LEU A 223 5.50 5.22 -20.39
N HIS A 224 6.77 4.92 -20.66
CA HIS A 224 7.91 5.77 -20.30
C HIS A 224 7.89 6.19 -18.82
N ALA A 225 7.55 5.23 -17.96
CA ALA A 225 7.53 5.34 -16.51
C ALA A 225 8.78 4.71 -15.90
N ILE A 226 8.93 4.82 -14.57
CA ILE A 226 9.93 4.07 -13.80
C ILE A 226 9.20 3.12 -12.82
N ALA A 227 9.54 1.84 -12.88
CA ALA A 227 9.12 0.83 -11.92
C ALA A 227 9.97 0.94 -10.66
N TYR A 228 9.33 1.16 -9.51
CA TYR A 228 10.00 1.13 -8.21
C TYR A 228 9.80 -0.25 -7.60
N ILE A 229 10.92 -0.96 -7.40
CA ILE A 229 10.94 -2.37 -6.99
C ILE A 229 11.68 -2.47 -5.67
N ASN A 230 11.03 -2.99 -4.65
CA ASN A 230 11.62 -3.20 -3.33
C ASN A 230 12.16 -4.63 -3.20
N ALA A 231 13.24 -4.82 -2.45
CA ALA A 231 13.69 -6.16 -2.09
C ALA A 231 12.65 -6.86 -1.21
N PRO A 232 12.55 -8.20 -1.23
CA PRO A 232 11.68 -8.94 -0.31
C PRO A 232 11.99 -8.64 1.16
N LYS A 233 10.99 -8.76 2.03
CA LYS A 233 11.16 -8.65 3.49
C LYS A 233 12.16 -9.70 3.98
N GLY A 234 13.01 -9.33 4.92
CA GLY A 234 14.05 -10.19 5.50
C GLY A 234 15.29 -10.37 4.63
N THR A 235 15.42 -9.68 3.49
CA THR A 235 16.59 -9.81 2.61
C THR A 235 17.86 -9.31 3.31
N GLY A 236 18.88 -10.15 3.45
CA GLY A 236 20.17 -9.73 4.00
C GLY A 236 20.97 -8.83 3.04
N LEU A 237 21.96 -8.08 3.57
CA LEU A 237 22.79 -7.19 2.76
C LEU A 237 23.46 -7.90 1.58
N SER A 238 24.10 -9.06 1.85
CA SER A 238 24.77 -9.83 0.79
C SER A 238 23.79 -10.31 -0.28
N GLN A 239 22.58 -10.75 0.12
CA GLN A 239 21.54 -11.18 -0.82
C GLN A 239 21.06 -10.02 -1.70
N ALA A 240 20.91 -8.81 -1.13
CA ALA A 240 20.55 -7.63 -1.90
C ALA A 240 21.62 -7.29 -2.96
N MET A 241 22.90 -7.35 -2.59
CA MET A 241 24.02 -7.09 -3.49
C MET A 241 24.17 -8.17 -4.58
N GLU A 242 24.09 -9.45 -4.20
CA GLU A 242 24.18 -10.60 -5.10
C GLU A 242 22.96 -10.70 -6.01
N GLY A 243 21.81 -10.16 -5.59
CA GLY A 243 20.57 -10.06 -6.36
C GLY A 243 20.73 -9.38 -7.72
N ARG A 244 21.75 -8.52 -7.88
CA ARG A 244 22.08 -7.88 -9.17
C ARG A 244 22.80 -8.80 -10.16
N GLY A 245 23.37 -9.91 -9.69
CA GLY A 245 24.15 -10.85 -10.48
C GLY A 245 23.34 -12.04 -11.01
N PRO A 246 23.94 -12.85 -11.92
CA PRO A 246 23.28 -14.02 -12.50
C PRO A 246 22.97 -15.13 -11.47
N SER A 247 23.68 -15.13 -10.33
CA SER A 247 23.43 -16.03 -9.20
C SER A 247 22.51 -15.43 -8.13
N GLY A 248 21.94 -14.25 -8.39
CA GLY A 248 21.03 -13.58 -7.47
C GLY A 248 19.75 -14.39 -7.23
N SER A 249 19.31 -14.43 -5.99
CA SER A 249 18.11 -15.18 -5.56
C SER A 249 16.86 -14.32 -5.39
N ILE A 250 16.97 -13.01 -5.65
CA ILE A 250 15.88 -12.03 -5.47
C ILE A 250 15.53 -11.33 -6.78
N ASN A 251 14.46 -10.55 -6.75
CA ASN A 251 13.86 -9.76 -7.84
C ASN A 251 14.71 -8.60 -8.40
N PHE A 252 16.03 -8.58 -8.18
CA PHE A 252 16.92 -7.46 -8.53
C PHE A 252 17.78 -7.70 -9.78
N ASN A 253 17.66 -8.87 -10.41
CA ASN A 253 18.45 -9.25 -11.57
C ASN A 253 17.90 -8.57 -12.84
N THR A 254 18.21 -7.28 -12.99
CA THR A 254 17.84 -6.45 -14.15
C THR A 254 18.89 -5.38 -14.40
N SER A 255 19.02 -4.97 -15.67
CA SER A 255 19.85 -3.84 -16.13
C SER A 255 19.00 -2.74 -16.79
N SER A 256 17.69 -2.75 -16.57
CA SER A 256 16.78 -1.80 -17.19
C SER A 256 17.00 -0.37 -16.67
N ASP A 257 16.94 0.60 -17.58
CA ASP A 257 16.86 2.04 -17.27
C ASP A 257 15.46 2.49 -16.86
N ARG A 258 14.49 1.57 -16.79
CA ARG A 258 13.12 1.80 -16.26
C ARG A 258 12.89 1.22 -14.88
N ALA A 259 13.93 0.69 -14.23
CA ALA A 259 13.82 0.11 -12.89
C ALA A 259 14.65 0.92 -11.88
N GLN A 260 14.07 1.22 -10.74
CA GLN A 260 14.80 1.68 -9.55
C GLN A 260 14.60 0.66 -8.42
N LEU A 261 15.71 0.21 -7.85
CA LEU A 261 15.73 -0.86 -6.84
C LEU A 261 15.87 -0.25 -5.45
N PHE A 262 15.10 -0.74 -4.48
CA PHE A 262 15.02 -0.19 -3.12
C PHE A 262 15.31 -1.25 -2.07
N TYR A 263 16.21 -0.94 -1.14
CA TYR A 263 16.59 -1.81 -0.03
C TYR A 263 17.11 -0.99 1.16
N PRO A 264 16.76 -1.29 2.41
CA PRO A 264 15.84 -2.32 2.89
C PRO A 264 14.40 -1.79 3.06
N HIS A 265 13.49 -2.58 3.63
CA HIS A 265 12.24 -2.01 4.15
C HIS A 265 12.52 -1.06 5.32
N VAL A 266 11.56 -0.16 5.58
CA VAL A 266 11.64 0.83 6.65
C VAL A 266 10.61 0.54 7.72
N THR A 267 10.89 0.91 8.96
CA THR A 267 9.90 0.86 10.04
C THR A 267 9.19 2.20 10.09
N GLY A 268 7.86 2.19 10.00
CA GLY A 268 7.02 3.36 10.15
C GLY A 268 5.77 3.06 10.99
N LEU A 269 4.71 3.84 10.77
CA LEU A 269 3.49 3.79 11.57
C LEU A 269 2.73 2.46 11.44
N LEU A 270 2.87 1.74 10.32
CA LEU A 270 2.25 0.45 10.06
C LEU A 270 3.16 -0.75 10.37
N GLY A 271 4.30 -0.51 11.03
CA GLY A 271 5.34 -1.52 11.20
C GLY A 271 6.29 -1.52 10.01
N LEU A 272 6.46 -2.65 9.33
CA LEU A 272 7.40 -2.79 8.23
C LEU A 272 6.78 -2.31 6.90
N GLU A 273 7.30 -1.20 6.37
CA GLU A 273 6.77 -0.47 5.22
C GLU A 273 7.75 -0.53 4.02
N SER A 274 7.20 -0.59 2.80
CA SER A 274 7.98 -0.65 1.56
C SER A 274 8.68 0.68 1.27
N LEU A 275 10.01 0.64 1.13
CA LEU A 275 10.81 1.82 0.80
C LEU A 275 10.45 2.37 -0.59
N ALA A 276 10.10 1.50 -1.55
CA ALA A 276 9.61 1.90 -2.87
C ALA A 276 8.35 2.77 -2.78
N THR A 277 7.42 2.44 -1.86
CA THR A 277 6.19 3.23 -1.66
C THR A 277 6.49 4.59 -1.04
N HIS A 278 7.40 4.63 -0.06
CA HIS A 278 7.89 5.90 0.48
C HIS A 278 8.59 6.76 -0.58
N ALA A 279 9.43 6.15 -1.42
CA ALA A 279 10.13 6.84 -2.49
C ALA A 279 9.17 7.42 -3.54
N ALA A 280 8.09 6.71 -3.86
CA ALA A 280 7.06 7.22 -4.77
C ALA A 280 6.39 8.49 -4.21
N GLY A 281 5.97 8.48 -2.95
CA GLY A 281 5.41 9.68 -2.29
C GLY A 281 6.42 10.82 -2.20
N LEU A 282 7.68 10.52 -1.88
CA LEU A 282 8.77 11.51 -1.83
C LEU A 282 9.09 12.10 -3.20
N ARG A 283 9.01 11.30 -4.27
CA ARG A 283 9.15 11.76 -5.66
C ARG A 283 8.05 12.76 -5.96
N MET A 284 6.79 12.45 -5.71
CA MET A 284 5.68 13.39 -5.93
C MET A 284 5.87 14.71 -5.20
N LYS A 285 6.21 14.67 -3.90
CA LYS A 285 6.52 15.89 -3.15
C LYS A 285 7.65 16.69 -3.78
N THR A 286 8.72 16.02 -4.20
CA THR A 286 9.87 16.68 -4.81
C THR A 286 9.54 17.34 -6.14
N ASP A 287 8.76 16.69 -7.01
CA ASP A 287 8.33 17.24 -8.30
C ASP A 287 7.51 18.50 -8.13
N VAL A 288 6.59 18.46 -7.17
CA VAL A 288 5.68 19.56 -6.88
C VAL A 288 6.42 20.74 -6.26
N GLU A 289 7.31 20.50 -5.30
CA GLU A 289 8.01 21.56 -4.58
C GLU A 289 9.20 22.14 -5.36
N ASN A 290 9.90 21.32 -6.15
CA ASN A 290 11.19 21.70 -6.76
C ASN A 290 11.25 21.48 -8.28
N GLY A 291 10.39 20.63 -8.84
CA GLY A 291 10.43 20.23 -10.25
C GLY A 291 10.99 18.82 -10.47
N TYR A 292 10.59 18.20 -11.58
CA TYR A 292 10.91 16.80 -11.89
C TYR A 292 12.42 16.51 -12.01
N TRP A 293 13.24 17.52 -12.37
CA TRP A 293 14.69 17.37 -12.53
C TRP A 293 15.45 17.25 -11.20
N TYR A 294 14.82 17.57 -10.07
CA TYR A 294 15.45 17.40 -8.76
C TYR A 294 15.47 15.92 -8.34
N SER A 295 16.60 15.49 -7.79
CA SER A 295 16.73 14.16 -7.22
C SER A 295 15.94 14.04 -5.90
N ILE A 296 15.40 12.85 -5.66
CA ILE A 296 14.82 12.43 -4.38
C ILE A 296 15.87 12.00 -3.35
N SER A 297 17.13 11.89 -3.75
CA SER A 297 18.23 11.55 -2.85
C SER A 297 18.50 12.67 -1.84
N ASN A 298 18.96 12.27 -0.65
CA ASN A 298 19.25 13.15 0.49
C ASN A 298 18.04 13.96 0.98
N ARG A 299 16.82 13.43 0.77
CA ARG A 299 15.58 14.01 1.30
C ARG A 299 15.01 13.13 2.40
N GLU A 300 14.35 13.76 3.36
CA GLU A 300 13.79 13.10 4.54
C GLU A 300 12.60 12.20 4.19
N LEU A 301 12.58 11.02 4.79
CA LEU A 301 11.47 10.06 4.70
C LEU A 301 10.45 10.36 5.80
N LEU A 302 9.22 10.66 5.42
CA LEU A 302 8.19 11.07 6.38
C LEU A 302 7.50 9.86 7.04
N GLY A 303 7.40 9.90 8.36
CA GLY A 303 6.77 8.82 9.15
C GLY A 303 7.64 7.57 9.32
N VAL A 304 8.91 7.62 8.91
CA VAL A 304 9.88 6.54 9.12
C VAL A 304 10.58 6.73 10.46
N THR A 305 10.57 5.69 11.29
CA THR A 305 11.17 5.66 12.62
C THR A 305 12.30 4.64 12.74
N GLY A 306 12.53 3.82 11.71
CA GLY A 306 13.52 2.75 11.72
C GLY A 306 13.82 2.21 10.33
N VAL A 307 14.79 1.31 10.26
CA VAL A 307 15.10 0.49 9.09
C VAL A 307 15.05 -0.97 9.51
N GLU A 308 14.59 -1.85 8.62
CA GLU A 308 14.53 -3.29 8.87
C GLU A 308 15.90 -3.87 9.25
N ILE A 309 16.91 -3.44 8.51
CA ILE A 309 18.30 -3.86 8.66
C ILE A 309 19.12 -2.59 8.82
N GLY A 310 19.79 -2.47 9.97
CA GLY A 310 20.68 -1.35 10.24
C GLY A 310 21.85 -1.36 9.27
N LEU A 311 22.05 -0.26 8.56
CA LEU A 311 23.15 -0.07 7.62
C LEU A 311 24.11 0.98 8.15
N THR A 312 25.40 0.70 8.02
CA THR A 312 26.46 1.67 8.27
C THR A 312 26.41 2.78 7.23
N ALA A 313 26.23 4.01 7.71
CA ALA A 313 26.04 5.21 6.91
C ALA A 313 27.01 6.31 7.35
N ARG A 314 28.08 6.47 6.59
CA ARG A 314 29.10 7.50 6.77
C ARG A 314 29.50 8.06 5.43
N ALA A 315 29.52 9.39 5.32
CA ALA A 315 29.84 10.07 4.06
C ALA A 315 31.35 9.99 3.72
N ASP A 316 32.18 9.79 4.74
CA ASP A 316 33.64 9.70 4.66
C ASP A 316 34.18 8.27 4.59
N ASP A 317 33.30 7.25 4.64
CA ASP A 317 33.68 5.84 4.60
C ASP A 317 33.29 5.18 3.26
N PRO A 318 34.24 4.91 2.36
CA PRO A 318 33.98 4.21 1.10
C PRO A 318 33.49 2.77 1.30
N GLN A 319 33.73 2.15 2.46
CA GLN A 319 33.32 0.79 2.77
C GLN A 319 31.93 0.73 3.45
N SER A 320 31.28 1.88 3.66
CA SER A 320 29.95 1.91 4.26
C SER A 320 28.99 1.06 3.44
N GLU A 321 28.09 0.36 4.12
CA GLU A 321 27.14 -0.55 3.45
C GLU A 321 26.21 0.23 2.52
N THR A 322 25.85 1.46 2.89
CA THR A 322 25.10 2.37 2.00
C THR A 322 25.87 2.70 0.72
N ASN A 323 27.20 2.78 0.76
CA ASN A 323 28.01 3.01 -0.44
C ASN A 323 28.09 1.74 -1.30
N ARG A 324 28.31 0.58 -0.67
CA ARG A 324 28.36 -0.73 -1.36
C ARG A 324 27.06 -1.07 -2.08
N LEU A 325 25.90 -0.73 -1.50
CA LEU A 325 24.60 -0.87 -2.14
C LEU A 325 24.45 0.09 -3.34
N ASN A 326 24.83 1.35 -3.15
CA ASN A 326 24.76 2.35 -4.21
C ASN A 326 25.68 2.02 -5.39
N GLU A 327 26.87 1.45 -5.15
CA GLU A 327 27.77 0.96 -6.20
C GLU A 327 27.08 -0.12 -7.05
N LYS A 328 26.18 -0.89 -6.46
CA LYS A 328 25.35 -1.88 -7.17
C LYS A 328 24.02 -1.31 -7.65
N GLY A 329 23.87 0.01 -7.76
CA GLY A 329 22.65 0.65 -8.27
C GLY A 329 21.40 0.44 -7.41
N ILE A 330 21.56 0.11 -6.13
CA ILE A 330 20.46 -0.09 -5.18
C ILE A 330 20.30 1.18 -4.34
N THR A 331 19.10 1.76 -4.37
CA THR A 331 18.72 2.92 -3.54
C THR A 331 18.41 2.44 -2.13
N THR A 332 18.88 3.18 -1.13
CA THR A 332 18.82 2.78 0.27
C THR A 332 18.45 3.94 1.20
N VAL A 333 18.62 3.75 2.50
CA VAL A 333 18.34 4.73 3.54
C VAL A 333 19.65 5.15 4.19
N PHE A 334 19.89 6.46 4.24
CA PHE A 334 20.99 7.03 5.00
C PHE A 334 20.48 7.46 6.37
N ASN A 335 21.09 6.90 7.42
CA ASN A 335 20.84 7.26 8.80
C ASN A 335 22.19 7.44 9.50
N SER A 336 22.70 8.67 9.49
CA SER A 336 23.88 9.04 10.28
C SER A 336 23.46 9.88 11.48
N TYR A 337 24.38 10.09 12.40
CA TYR A 337 24.08 10.78 13.65
C TYR A 337 23.50 12.19 13.38
N GLY A 338 22.27 12.43 13.84
CA GLY A 338 21.58 13.71 13.70
C GLY A 338 20.96 14.02 12.33
N THR A 339 21.03 13.12 11.34
CA THR A 339 20.50 13.40 9.98
C THR A 339 19.03 13.02 9.77
N GLY A 340 18.48 12.22 10.68
CA GLY A 340 17.22 11.51 10.48
C GLY A 340 17.33 10.42 9.41
N TYR A 341 16.18 9.84 9.03
CA TYR A 341 16.09 8.85 7.95
C TYR A 341 15.91 9.57 6.61
N ARG A 342 16.88 9.41 5.71
CA ARG A 342 16.86 10.03 4.38
C ARG A 342 16.95 8.99 3.29
N LEU A 343 16.25 9.21 2.18
CA LEU A 343 16.46 8.41 0.98
C LEU A 343 17.87 8.66 0.44
N TRP A 344 18.57 7.61 0.04
CA TRP A 344 19.98 7.69 -0.35
C TRP A 344 20.26 6.87 -1.60
N GLY A 345 20.91 7.50 -2.57
CA GLY A 345 21.03 6.96 -3.93
C GLY A 345 20.04 7.58 -4.91
N ASN A 346 20.42 7.57 -6.19
CA ASN A 346 19.65 8.10 -7.32
C ASN A 346 19.93 7.33 -8.62
N ARG A 347 20.45 6.10 -8.48
CA ARG A 347 20.85 5.26 -9.60
C ARG A 347 19.70 4.32 -9.97
N LEU A 348 19.51 4.15 -11.26
CA LEU A 348 18.61 3.15 -11.83
C LEU A 348 19.36 1.81 -11.97
N ALA A 349 18.62 0.73 -12.24
CA ALA A 349 19.21 -0.59 -12.37
C ALA A 349 20.17 -0.70 -13.57
N CYS A 350 20.08 0.17 -14.58
CA CYS A 350 21.09 0.25 -15.65
C CYS A 350 22.50 0.67 -15.17
N PHE A 351 22.63 1.19 -13.95
CA PHE A 351 23.94 1.45 -13.36
C PHE A 351 24.73 0.15 -13.22
N ARG A 352 26.00 0.21 -13.63
CA ARG A 352 26.89 -0.96 -13.70
C ARG A 352 26.94 -1.68 -12.34
N ALA A 353 26.52 -2.93 -12.34
CA ALA A 353 26.72 -3.86 -11.24
C ALA A 353 28.15 -4.42 -11.24
#